data_AF-A0A7X4Y8T6-F1
#
_entry.id   AF-A0A7X4Y8T6-F1
#
_cell.length_a   1.000
_cell.length_b   1.000
_cell.length_c   1.000
_cell.angle_alpha   90.00
_cell.angle_beta   90.00
_cell.angle_gamma   90.00
#
_symmetry.space_group_name_H-M   'P 1'
#
loop_
_entity.id
_entity.type
_entity.pdbx_description
1 polymer ?
#
loop_
_entity_poly.entity_id
_entity_poly.type
_entity_poly.pdbx_seq_one_letter_code
_entity_poly.pdbx_strand_id
1 'polypeptide(L)'
;MVIFGSRLFGKVDEIPGLGFVATKFGHINFVPLIPLEGWLVTAEEGDGWRGQAIPMSGKSVLVAWARFLFIVAGLISLVVGFVAFGDHEQTDAIVPGVLALSCIAGLIASYKWKWVTHASPERAMEIAREAGIGEEGLDQLRRMYAASEAATVAVPAQPWTPPES
;
A
#
# COMPACT_ATOMS: atom_id res chain seq x y z
N MET A 1 -0.15 28.08 -6.48
CA MET A 1 1.27 27.66 -6.42
C MET A 1 1.36 26.25 -6.98
N VAL A 2 2.29 25.97 -7.89
CA VAL A 2 2.51 24.61 -8.42
C VAL A 2 3.62 23.96 -7.60
N ILE A 3 3.37 22.76 -7.05
CA ILE A 3 4.35 22.01 -6.26
C ILE A 3 4.98 20.95 -7.15
N PHE A 4 6.27 21.12 -7.47
CA PHE A 4 7.07 20.13 -8.19
C PHE A 4 8.05 19.47 -7.23
N GLY A 5 8.24 18.16 -7.35
CA GLY A 5 9.19 17.44 -6.50
C GLY A 5 9.19 15.95 -6.75
N SER A 6 9.77 15.21 -5.81
CA SER A 6 9.74 13.76 -5.80
C SER A 6 9.31 13.24 -4.45
N ARG A 7 8.44 12.23 -4.43
CA ARG A 7 7.95 11.59 -3.20
C ARG A 7 7.80 10.10 -3.42
N LEU A 8 7.81 9.33 -2.33
CA LEU A 8 7.51 7.91 -2.36
C LEU A 8 6.01 7.68 -2.54
N PHE A 9 5.65 6.81 -3.48
CA PHE A 9 4.29 6.33 -3.71
C PHE A 9 4.27 4.81 -3.80
N GLY A 10 3.06 4.24 -3.73
CA GLY A 10 2.87 2.81 -3.97
C GLY A 10 3.52 1.93 -2.91
N LYS A 11 3.39 2.30 -1.63
CA LYS A 11 3.83 1.45 -0.51
C LYS A 11 3.21 0.06 -0.62
N VAL A 12 4.08 -0.95 -0.71
CA VAL A 12 3.81 -2.38 -0.85
C VAL A 12 4.90 -3.17 -0.12
N ASP A 13 4.73 -4.49 -0.03
CA ASP A 13 5.76 -5.44 0.41
C ASP A 13 6.43 -5.01 1.72
N GLU A 14 5.62 -4.75 2.74
CA GLU A 14 6.05 -4.51 4.11
C GLU A 14 6.69 -5.80 4.64
N ILE A 15 7.91 -5.63 5.13
CA ILE A 15 8.77 -6.65 5.71
C ILE A 15 8.87 -6.34 7.21
N PRO A 16 8.28 -7.19 8.07
CA PRO A 16 8.28 -6.98 9.51
C PRO A 16 9.70 -6.77 10.05
N GLY A 17 9.90 -5.69 10.82
CA GLY A 17 11.19 -5.36 11.43
C GLY A 17 12.25 -4.81 10.48
N LEU A 18 11.99 -4.69 9.17
CA LEU A 18 12.92 -4.15 8.19
C LEU A 18 12.41 -2.86 7.54
N GLY A 19 11.17 -2.84 7.06
CA GLY A 19 10.65 -1.69 6.33
C GLY A 19 9.59 -2.04 5.29
N PHE A 20 9.43 -1.21 4.28
CA PHE A 20 8.51 -1.46 3.17
C PHE A 20 9.10 -1.00 1.84
N VAL A 21 8.57 -1.52 0.74
CA VAL A 21 8.96 -1.08 -0.60
C VAL A 21 8.05 0.05 -1.06
N ALA A 22 8.66 1.11 -1.56
CA ALA A 22 7.95 2.18 -2.25
C ALA A 22 8.78 2.69 -3.44
N THR A 23 8.09 3.26 -4.43
CA THR A 23 8.75 3.84 -5.60
C THR A 23 8.75 5.35 -5.46
N LYS A 24 9.91 5.97 -5.66
CA LYS A 24 10.06 7.42 -5.77
C LYS A 24 9.54 7.85 -7.13
N PHE A 25 8.51 8.71 -7.15
CA PHE A 25 8.01 9.33 -8.37
C PHE A 25 8.34 10.82 -8.40
N GLY A 26 8.64 11.33 -9.58
CA GLY A 26 8.50 12.75 -9.88
C GLY A 26 7.01 13.10 -9.94
N HIS A 27 6.62 14.19 -9.28
CA HIS A 27 5.22 14.61 -9.19
C HIS A 27 5.00 16.10 -9.45
N ILE A 28 3.81 16.41 -9.93
CA ILE A 28 3.25 17.77 -9.96
C ILE A 28 2.00 17.75 -9.09
N ASN A 29 1.91 18.62 -8.08
CA ASN A 29 0.79 18.69 -7.14
C ASN A 29 0.40 17.30 -6.57
N PHE A 30 1.41 16.52 -6.18
CA PHE A 30 1.26 15.14 -5.66
C PHE A 30 0.69 14.11 -6.63
N VAL A 31 0.55 14.44 -7.92
CA VAL A 31 0.22 13.48 -8.98
C VAL A 31 1.49 12.71 -9.38
N PRO A 32 1.55 11.39 -9.18
CA PRO A 32 2.73 10.60 -9.56
C PRO A 32 2.80 10.48 -11.09
N LEU A 33 3.83 11.07 -11.71
CA LEU A 33 3.97 11.11 -13.17
C LEU A 33 4.94 10.05 -13.68
N ILE A 34 6.20 10.15 -13.25
CA ILE A 34 7.28 9.32 -13.77
C ILE A 34 7.94 8.60 -12.60
N PRO A 35 7.99 7.26 -12.60
CA PRO A 35 8.74 6.52 -11.59
C PRO A 35 10.23 6.73 -11.83
N LEU A 36 10.97 7.04 -10.76
CA LEU A 36 12.38 7.39 -10.81
C LEU A 36 13.25 6.26 -10.24
N GLU A 37 12.87 5.72 -9.07
CA GLU A 37 13.72 4.77 -8.33
C GLU A 37 12.91 3.94 -7.33
N GLY A 38 13.28 2.68 -7.12
CA GLY A 38 12.72 1.84 -6.06
C GLY A 38 13.47 2.00 -4.74
N TRP A 39 12.77 1.97 -3.62
CA TRP A 39 13.34 2.14 -2.29
C TRP A 39 12.79 1.09 -1.32
N LEU A 40 13.70 0.46 -0.56
CA LEU A 40 13.38 -0.19 0.70
C LEU A 40 13.48 0.85 1.80
N VAL A 41 12.33 1.31 2.29
CA VAL A 41 12.21 2.39 3.26
C VAL A 41 12.19 1.80 4.66
N THR A 42 13.15 2.22 5.49
CA THR A 42 13.31 1.73 6.86
C THR A 42 12.76 2.72 7.89
N ALA A 43 12.71 4.01 7.56
CA ALA A 43 12.09 5.04 8.38
C ALA A 43 11.58 6.22 7.53
N GLU A 44 10.48 6.82 7.94
CA GLU A 44 9.99 8.10 7.42
C GLU A 44 10.36 9.20 8.43
N GLU A 45 11.02 10.27 7.98
CA GLU A 45 11.49 11.37 8.82
C GLU A 45 10.94 12.70 8.29
N GLY A 46 9.81 13.15 8.85
CA GLY A 46 9.13 14.38 8.40
C GLY A 46 8.71 14.27 6.93
N ASP A 47 9.28 15.14 6.08
CA ASP A 47 9.07 15.13 4.63
C ASP A 47 10.07 14.25 3.86
N GLY A 48 11.03 13.64 4.56
CA GLY A 48 12.06 12.75 4.00
C GLY A 48 11.87 11.29 4.38
N TRP A 49 12.78 10.44 3.89
CA TRP A 49 12.82 9.03 4.23
C TRP A 49 14.26 8.54 4.32
N ARG A 50 14.45 7.44 5.05
CA ARG A 50 15.69 6.68 5.11
C ARG A 50 15.44 5.29 4.58
N GLY A 51 16.44 4.74 3.90
CA GLY A 51 16.31 3.46 3.24
C GLY A 51 17.46 3.20 2.30
N GLN A 52 17.33 2.11 1.55
CA GLN A 52 18.27 1.70 0.54
C GLN A 52 17.57 1.68 -0.82
N ALA A 53 18.27 2.19 -1.84
CA ALA A 53 17.81 2.08 -3.22
C ALA A 53 17.85 0.61 -3.65
N ILE A 54 16.76 0.15 -4.24
CA ILE A 54 16.58 -1.21 -4.77
C ILE A 54 16.08 -1.14 -6.22
N PRO A 55 16.17 -2.23 -7.00
CA PRO A 55 15.54 -2.30 -8.30
C PRO A 55 14.06 -1.91 -8.22
N MET A 56 13.58 -1.22 -9.25
CA MET A 56 12.22 -0.70 -9.26
C MET A 56 11.19 -1.83 -9.21
N SER A 57 10.30 -1.79 -8.21
CA SER A 57 9.23 -2.77 -8.06
C SER A 57 8.03 -2.40 -8.94
N GLY A 58 7.77 -3.18 -9.99
CA GLY A 58 6.59 -3.02 -10.84
C GLY A 58 5.28 -3.08 -10.05
N LYS A 59 5.22 -3.89 -8.98
CA LYS A 59 4.07 -3.95 -8.07
C LYS A 59 3.82 -2.60 -7.39
N SER A 60 4.89 -1.97 -6.88
CA SER A 60 4.80 -0.66 -6.24
C SER A 60 4.30 0.43 -7.21
N VAL A 61 4.84 0.45 -8.44
CA VAL A 61 4.42 1.37 -9.51
C VAL A 61 2.94 1.21 -9.84
N LEU A 62 2.49 -0.03 -10.08
CA LEU A 62 1.09 -0.32 -10.40
C LEU A 62 0.15 0.08 -9.25
N VAL A 63 0.53 -0.18 -8.01
CA VAL A 63 -0.26 0.20 -6.84
C VAL A 63 -0.32 1.73 -6.68
N ALA A 64 0.76 2.45 -6.96
CA ALA A 64 0.75 3.92 -6.96
C ALA A 64 -0.29 4.47 -7.96
N TRP A 65 -0.27 3.99 -9.20
CA TRP A 65 -1.22 4.43 -10.23
C TRP A 65 -2.65 3.96 -9.99
N ALA A 66 -2.85 2.72 -9.51
CA ALA A 66 -4.18 2.24 -9.17
C ALA A 66 -4.83 3.07 -8.06
N ARG A 67 -4.07 3.38 -6.99
CA ARG A 67 -4.53 4.27 -5.92
C ARG A 67 -4.85 5.68 -6.44
N PHE A 68 -4.00 6.22 -7.30
CA PHE A 68 -4.24 7.51 -7.94
C PHE A 68 -5.53 7.50 -8.78
N LEU A 69 -5.75 6.44 -9.57
CA LEU A 69 -6.96 6.28 -10.39
C LEU A 69 -8.22 6.22 -9.53
N PHE A 70 -8.21 5.47 -8.42
CA PHE A 70 -9.34 5.46 -7.48
C PHE A 70 -9.65 6.85 -6.92
N ILE A 71 -8.63 7.65 -6.60
CA ILE A 71 -8.82 9.02 -6.11
C ILE A 71 -9.43 9.89 -7.20
N VAL A 72 -8.87 9.91 -8.41
CA VAL A 72 -9.35 10.76 -9.50
C VAL A 72 -10.75 10.35 -9.95
N ALA A 73 -10.98 9.07 -10.21
CA ALA A 73 -12.29 8.57 -10.61
C ALA A 73 -13.33 8.80 -9.51
N GLY A 74 -12.98 8.57 -8.24
CA GLY A 74 -13.86 8.84 -7.10
C GLY A 74 -14.25 10.31 -6.99
N LEU A 75 -13.29 11.24 -7.14
CA LEU A 75 -13.56 12.68 -7.12
C LEU A 75 -14.44 13.14 -8.29
N ILE A 76 -14.15 12.69 -9.51
CA ILE A 76 -14.98 13.01 -10.68
C ILE A 76 -16.40 12.48 -10.47
N SER A 77 -16.52 11.23 -10.04
CA SER A 77 -17.80 10.58 -9.77
C SER A 77 -18.60 11.32 -8.70
N LEU A 78 -17.93 11.81 -7.66
CA LEU A 78 -18.57 12.59 -6.59
C LEU A 78 -19.10 13.93 -7.11
N VAL A 79 -18.31 14.65 -7.93
CA VAL A 79 -18.73 15.94 -8.52
C VAL A 79 -19.92 15.72 -9.47
N VAL A 80 -19.83 14.73 -10.37
CA VAL A 80 -20.92 14.40 -11.30
C VAL A 80 -22.19 13.99 -10.55
N GLY A 81 -22.06 13.15 -9.52
CA GLY A 81 -23.19 12.75 -8.69
C GLY A 81 -23.84 13.93 -7.95
N PHE A 82 -23.05 14.90 -7.49
CA PHE A 82 -23.58 16.09 -6.82
C PHE A 82 -24.34 17.00 -7.79
N VAL A 83 -23.84 17.18 -9.02
CA VAL A 83 -24.54 17.94 -10.07
C VAL A 83 -25.85 17.24 -10.45
N ALA A 84 -25.83 15.93 -10.72
CA ALA A 84 -27.01 15.15 -11.07
C ALA A 84 -28.07 15.14 -9.97
N PHE A 85 -27.65 15.18 -8.69
CA PHE A 85 -28.59 15.28 -7.56
C PHE A 85 -29.33 16.62 -7.50
N GLY A 86 -28.70 17.71 -7.95
CA GLY A 86 -29.30 19.04 -7.99
C GLY A 86 -30.36 19.21 -9.08
N ASP A 87 -30.26 18.45 -10.17
CA ASP A 87 -31.14 18.54 -11.34
C ASP A 87 -32.44 17.70 -11.21
N HIS A 88 -32.75 17.18 -10.01
CA HIS A 88 -33.97 16.43 -9.66
C HIS A 88 -34.24 15.11 -10.41
N GLU A 89 -33.37 14.65 -11.32
CA GLU A 89 -33.44 13.30 -11.90
C GLU A 89 -32.65 12.28 -11.04
N GLN A 90 -33.32 11.74 -10.02
CA GLN A 90 -32.71 10.89 -9.01
C GLN A 90 -32.04 9.61 -9.55
N THR A 91 -32.46 9.11 -10.71
CA THR A 91 -31.89 7.92 -11.36
C THR A 91 -30.47 8.17 -11.88
N ASP A 92 -30.15 9.41 -12.26
CA ASP A 92 -28.85 9.78 -12.85
C ASP A 92 -27.74 9.91 -11.80
N ALA A 93 -28.10 10.11 -10.53
CA ALA A 93 -27.15 10.17 -9.41
C ALA A 93 -26.71 8.79 -8.90
N ILE A 94 -27.42 7.70 -9.24
CA ILE A 94 -27.14 6.36 -8.70
C ILE A 94 -25.81 5.82 -9.23
N VAL A 95 -25.60 5.86 -10.56
CA VAL A 95 -24.38 5.37 -11.20
C VAL A 95 -23.13 6.06 -10.66
N PRO A 96 -23.04 7.41 -10.63
CA PRO A 96 -21.88 8.09 -10.04
C PRO A 96 -21.76 7.86 -8.52
N GLY A 97 -22.88 7.69 -7.80
CA GLY A 97 -22.83 7.31 -6.39
C GLY A 97 -22.17 5.95 -6.15
N VAL A 98 -22.60 4.92 -6.88
CA VAL A 98 -22.04 3.55 -6.79
C VAL A 98 -20.58 3.52 -7.20
N LEU A 99 -20.21 4.23 -8.26
CA LEU A 99 -18.81 4.31 -8.72
C LEU A 99 -17.91 4.99 -7.68
N ALA A 100 -18.38 6.08 -7.06
CA ALA A 100 -17.64 6.76 -5.99
C ALA A 100 -17.41 5.84 -4.79
N LEU A 101 -18.45 5.14 -4.33
CA LEU A 101 -18.34 4.15 -3.26
C LEU A 101 -17.38 3.01 -3.61
N SER A 102 -17.43 2.53 -4.85
CA SER A 102 -16.53 1.48 -5.35
C SER A 102 -15.07 1.95 -5.34
N CYS A 103 -14.80 3.20 -5.72
CA CYS A 103 -13.46 3.79 -5.67
C CYS A 103 -12.95 3.92 -4.23
N ILE A 104 -13.80 4.33 -3.29
CA ILE A 104 -13.45 4.40 -1.86
C ILE A 104 -13.13 3.00 -1.33
N ALA A 105 -13.99 2.03 -1.61
CA ALA A 105 -13.78 0.64 -1.20
C ALA A 105 -12.48 0.06 -1.79
N GLY A 106 -12.22 0.29 -3.08
CA GLY A 106 -10.98 -0.12 -3.76
C GLY A 106 -9.74 0.53 -3.15
N LEU A 107 -9.81 1.82 -2.82
CA LEU A 107 -8.71 2.54 -2.17
C LEU A 107 -8.44 1.95 -0.77
N ILE A 108 -9.46 1.76 0.06
CA ILE A 108 -9.33 1.14 1.39
C ILE A 108 -8.75 -0.28 1.26
N ALA A 109 -9.28 -1.08 0.34
CA ALA A 109 -8.79 -2.43 0.09
C ALA A 109 -7.31 -2.41 -0.31
N SER A 110 -6.87 -1.46 -1.15
CA SER A 110 -5.47 -1.35 -1.56
C SER A 110 -4.50 -1.10 -0.39
N TYR A 111 -4.97 -0.54 0.73
CA TYR A 111 -4.17 -0.30 1.94
C TYR A 111 -4.30 -1.40 2.99
N LYS A 112 -5.32 -2.26 2.90
CA LYS A 112 -5.57 -3.31 3.90
C LYS A 112 -5.31 -4.72 3.41
N TRP A 113 -5.31 -4.92 2.10
CA TRP A 113 -5.17 -6.25 1.51
C TRP A 113 -3.76 -6.78 1.68
N LYS A 114 -3.60 -7.82 2.51
CA LYS A 114 -2.28 -8.38 2.90
C LYS A 114 -1.41 -8.76 1.70
N TRP A 115 -1.99 -9.29 0.63
CA TRP A 115 -1.23 -9.64 -0.58
C TRP A 115 -0.60 -8.43 -1.29
N VAL A 116 -1.18 -7.24 -1.12
CA VAL A 116 -0.60 -5.99 -1.65
C VAL A 116 0.42 -5.43 -0.66
N THR A 117 0.05 -5.39 0.62
CA THR A 117 0.81 -4.66 1.62
C THR A 117 1.95 -5.42 2.25
N HIS A 118 1.90 -6.75 2.35
CA HIS A 118 2.93 -7.55 3.03
C HIS A 118 3.74 -8.36 2.02
N ALA A 119 5.04 -8.47 2.26
CA ALA A 119 5.93 -9.31 1.48
C ALA A 119 5.76 -10.79 1.89
N SER A 120 5.74 -11.69 0.90
CA SER A 120 5.92 -13.12 1.19
C SER A 120 7.34 -13.36 1.74
N PRO A 121 7.59 -14.46 2.46
CA PRO A 121 8.92 -14.76 2.99
C PRO A 121 9.99 -14.80 1.89
N GLU A 122 9.68 -15.37 0.72
CA GLU A 122 10.63 -15.41 -0.41
C GLU A 122 10.92 -14.01 -0.93
N ARG A 123 9.87 -13.21 -1.13
CA ARG A 123 9.99 -11.84 -1.63
C ARG A 123 10.74 -10.94 -0.65
N ALA A 124 10.53 -11.12 0.65
CA ALA A 124 11.23 -10.38 1.69
C ALA A 124 12.75 -10.66 1.67
N MET A 125 13.15 -11.93 1.49
CA MET A 125 14.56 -12.30 1.34
C MET A 125 15.18 -11.73 0.05
N GLU A 126 14.44 -11.74 -1.06
CA GLU A 126 14.88 -11.16 -2.32
C GLU A 126 15.14 -9.65 -2.18
N ILE A 127 14.17 -8.91 -1.62
CA ILE A 127 14.30 -7.47 -1.37
C ILE A 127 15.47 -7.18 -0.42
N ALA A 128 15.64 -7.99 0.64
CA ALA A 128 16.74 -7.81 1.58
C ALA A 128 18.12 -8.03 0.90
N ARG A 129 18.23 -9.00 0.00
CA ARG A 129 19.45 -9.20 -0.81
C ARG A 129 19.70 -8.06 -1.79
N GLU A 130 18.65 -7.59 -2.48
CA GLU A 130 18.73 -6.43 -3.37
C GLU A 130 19.17 -5.16 -2.62
N ALA A 131 18.75 -5.02 -1.37
CA ALA A 131 19.17 -3.94 -0.48
C ALA A 131 20.57 -4.16 0.14
N GLY A 132 21.28 -5.23 -0.22
CA GLY A 132 22.64 -5.50 0.28
C GLY A 132 22.71 -5.83 1.77
N ILE A 133 21.63 -6.34 2.36
CA ILE A 133 21.63 -6.80 3.75
C ILE A 133 22.57 -8.00 3.89
N GLY A 134 23.48 -7.94 4.87
CA GLY A 134 24.44 -9.01 5.14
C GLY A 134 23.78 -10.31 5.63
N GLU A 135 24.54 -11.42 5.58
CA GLU A 135 24.04 -12.76 5.92
C GLU A 135 23.42 -12.84 7.34
N GLU A 136 24.01 -12.15 8.32
CA GLU A 136 23.44 -12.08 9.68
C GLU A 136 22.03 -11.48 9.72
N GLY A 137 21.78 -10.44 8.91
CA GLY A 137 20.47 -9.80 8.78
C GLY A 137 19.47 -10.68 8.03
N LEU A 138 19.92 -11.42 7.02
CA LEU A 138 19.10 -12.40 6.30
C LEU A 138 18.68 -13.57 7.22
N ASP A 139 19.60 -14.06 8.05
CA ASP A 139 19.30 -15.11 9.03
C ASP A 139 18.37 -14.63 10.15
N GLN A 140 18.49 -13.37 10.57
CA GLN A 140 17.51 -12.76 11.48
C GLN A 140 16.12 -12.70 10.82
N LEU A 141 16.05 -12.26 9.56
CA LEU A 141 14.79 -12.17 8.82
C LEU A 141 14.12 -13.54 8.66
N ARG A 142 14.90 -14.57 8.31
CA ARG A 142 14.42 -15.95 8.22
C ARG A 142 13.84 -16.44 9.55
N ARG A 143 14.52 -16.17 10.68
CA ARG A 143 14.03 -16.53 12.02
C ARG A 143 12.72 -15.83 12.37
N MET A 144 12.56 -14.55 12.02
CA MET A 144 11.31 -13.81 12.26
C MET A 144 10.13 -14.42 11.50
N TYR A 145 10.31 -14.75 10.21
CA TYR A 145 9.25 -15.39 9.43
C TYR A 145 8.93 -16.81 9.92
N ALA A 146 9.94 -17.62 10.28
CA ALA A 146 9.73 -18.94 10.85
C ALA A 146 8.97 -18.90 12.19
N ALA A 147 9.28 -17.92 13.06
CA ALA A 147 8.58 -17.71 14.32
C ALA A 147 7.12 -17.27 14.10
N SER A 148 6.87 -16.39 13.11
CA SER A 148 5.51 -15.96 12.75
C SER A 148 4.67 -17.12 12.22
N GLU A 149 5.27 -18.00 11.41
CA GLU A 149 4.59 -19.20 10.88
C GLU A 149 4.27 -20.17 12.02
N ALA A 150 5.23 -20.45 12.90
CA ALA A 150 5.03 -21.31 14.06
C ALA A 150 3.93 -20.77 15.00
N ALA A 151 3.90 -19.46 15.24
CA ALA A 151 2.85 -18.82 16.04
C ALA A 151 1.46 -18.97 15.39
N THR A 152 1.36 -18.89 14.06
CA THR A 152 0.08 -19.06 13.35
C THR A 152 -0.43 -20.49 13.46
N VAL A 153 0.46 -21.49 13.37
CA VAL A 153 0.12 -22.91 13.53
C VAL A 153 -0.24 -23.26 14.98
N ALA A 154 0.40 -22.60 15.95
CA ALA A 154 0.22 -22.85 17.37
C ALA A 154 -1.00 -22.17 18.01
N VAL A 155 -1.88 -21.49 17.24
CA VAL A 155 -3.19 -21.03 17.72
C VAL A 155 -4.24 -22.09 17.42
N PRO A 156 -4.45 -23.11 18.29
CA PRO A 156 -5.68 -23.89 18.25
C PRO A 156 -6.82 -22.95 18.64
N ALA A 157 -7.95 -23.06 17.95
CA ALA A 157 -9.19 -22.42 18.36
C ALA A 157 -9.51 -22.84 19.80
N GLN A 158 -9.24 -21.97 20.78
CA GLN A 158 -9.65 -22.20 22.16
C GLN A 158 -11.17 -22.36 22.15
N PRO A 159 -11.70 -23.54 22.56
CA PRO A 159 -13.14 -23.72 22.68
C PRO A 159 -13.66 -22.66 23.64
N TRP A 160 -14.65 -21.89 23.20
CA TRP A 160 -15.28 -20.86 24.01
C TRP A 160 -15.82 -21.49 25.30
N THR A 161 -15.37 -21.00 26.47
CA THR A 161 -15.93 -21.33 27.77
C THR A 161 -16.87 -20.20 28.22
N PRO A 162 -18.17 -20.48 28.46
CA PRO A 162 -19.07 -19.49 29.03
C PRO A 162 -18.60 -19.04 30.41
N PRO A 163 -18.82 -17.77 30.79
CA PRO A 163 -18.65 -17.33 32.17
C PRO A 163 -19.66 -18.06 33.07
N GLU A 164 -19.17 -18.64 34.17
CA GLU A 164 -20.03 -19.22 35.20
C GLU A 164 -20.89 -18.10 35.83
N SER A 165 -22.21 -18.32 35.83
CA SER A 165 -23.22 -17.41 36.36
C SER A 165 -23.31 -17.46 37.88
#